data_AF-A0A087BMT6-F1
#
_entry.id   AF-A0A087BMT6-F1
#
_cell.length_a   1.000
_cell.length_b   1.000
_cell.length_c   1.000
_cell.angle_alpha   90.00
_cell.angle_beta   90.00
_cell.angle_gamma   90.00
#
_symmetry.space_group_name_H-M   'P 1'
#
loop_
_entity.id
_entity.type
_entity.pdbx_description
1 polymer ?
#
loop_
_entity_poly.entity_id
_entity_poly.type
_entity_poly.pdbx_seq_one_letter_code
_entity_poly.pdbx_strand_id
1 'polypeptide(L)' 'MKTEAVYPERWEERTRNEVLDLIGEYIHWYDHDRIKQSLDWMSSVQYRQSQGTDA' A
#
# COMPACT_ATOMS: atom_id res chain seq x y z
N MET A 1 -11.32 1.60 -2.31
CA MET A 1 -10.01 2.21 -1.99
C MET A 1 -10.20 3.06 -0.76
N LYS A 2 -9.57 2.73 0.37
CA LYS A 2 -9.64 3.57 1.58
C LYS A 2 -8.76 4.80 1.36
N THR A 3 -9.35 5.98 1.39
CA THR A 3 -8.77 7.31 1.07
C THR A 3 -7.83 7.84 2.16
N GLU A 4 -7.24 6.96 2.96
CA GLU A 4 -6.63 7.33 4.24
C GLU A 4 -5.25 8.01 4.12
N ALA A 5 -4.55 7.85 2.99
CA ALA A 5 -3.27 8.52 2.78
C ALA A 5 -3.33 9.74 1.88
N VAL A 6 -4.47 9.95 1.20
CA VAL A 6 -4.48 10.83 0.05
C VAL A 6 -5.80 11.58 -0.06
N TYR A 7 -5.81 12.82 0.42
CA TYR A 7 -6.95 13.73 0.27
C TYR A 7 -7.02 14.23 -1.19
N PRO A 8 -8.14 13.99 -1.90
CA PRO A 8 -8.28 14.37 -3.31
C PRO A 8 -8.24 15.89 -3.53
N GLU A 9 -8.59 16.68 -2.51
CA GLU A 9 -8.59 18.16 -2.53
C GLU A 9 -7.22 18.79 -2.83
N ARG A 10 -6.12 18.02 -2.78
CA ARG A 10 -4.77 18.49 -3.11
C ARG A 10 -4.22 17.99 -4.45
N TRP A 11 -4.97 17.22 -5.22
CA TRP A 11 -4.49 16.65 -6.50
C TRP A 11 -4.54 17.65 -7.63
N GLU A 12 -5.51 18.56 -7.59
CA GLU A 12 -5.72 19.58 -8.63
C GLU A 12 -4.54 20.57 -8.69
N GLU A 13 -3.80 20.74 -7.60
CA GLU A 13 -2.63 21.61 -7.49
C GLU A 13 -1.29 20.90 -7.77
N ARG A 14 -1.31 19.57 -7.96
CA ARG A 14 -0.10 18.74 -8.09
C ARG A 14 0.15 18.36 -9.53
N THR A 15 1.42 18.36 -9.92
CA THR A 15 1.82 17.83 -11.23
C THR A 15 1.58 16.32 -11.29
N ARG A 16 1.38 15.80 -12.50
CA ARG A 16 1.22 14.34 -12.73
C ARG A 16 2.35 13.53 -12.07
N ASN A 17 3.59 14.01 -12.14
CA ASN A 17 4.73 13.28 -11.59
C ASN A 17 4.70 13.23 -10.07
N GLU A 18 4.37 14.33 -9.40
CA GLU A 18 4.22 14.34 -7.93
C GLU A 18 3.11 13.38 -7.46
N VAL A 19 2.02 13.27 -8.23
CA VAL A 19 0.96 12.31 -7.94
C VAL A 19 1.46 10.87 -8.09
N LEU A 20 2.24 10.58 -9.13
CA LEU A 20 2.84 9.25 -9.33
C LEU A 20 3.84 8.90 -8.22
N ASP A 21 4.65 9.86 -7.78
CA ASP A 21 5.61 9.68 -6.69
C ASP A 21 4.89 9.37 -5.37
N LEU A 22 3.84 10.13 -5.04
CA LEU A 22 3.02 9.91 -3.83
C LEU A 22 2.32 8.54 -3.85
N ILE A 23 1.80 8.12 -5.02
CA ILE A 23 1.20 6.79 -5.17
C ILE A 23 2.26 5.71 -4.98
N GLY A 24 3.45 5.89 -5.57
CA GLY A 24 4.56 4.95 -5.42
C GLY A 24 4.99 4.79 -3.97
N GLU A 25 5.19 5.90 -3.27
CA GLU A 25 5.54 5.91 -1.84
C GLU A 25 4.45 5.24 -0.99
N TYR A 26 3.17 5.52 -1.28
CA TYR A 26 2.06 4.88 -0.57
C TYR A 26 2.00 3.38 -0.79
N ILE A 27 2.20 2.90 -2.03
CA ILE A 27 2.23 1.46 -2.34
C ILE A 27 3.38 0.77 -1.58
N HIS A 28 4.57 1.38 -1.58
CA HIS A 28 5.71 0.86 -0.84
C HIS A 28 5.42 0.75 0.66
N TRP A 29 4.89 1.81 1.28
CA TRP A 29 4.52 1.78 2.69
C TRP A 29 3.42 0.76 2.99
N TYR A 30 2.41 0.67 2.11
CA TYR A 30 1.31 -0.28 2.29
C TYR A 30 1.82 -1.73 2.32
N ASP A 31 2.68 -2.10 1.37
CA ASP A 31 3.21 -3.46 1.24
C ASP A 31 4.22 -3.82 2.34
N HIS A 32 4.99 -2.85 2.85
CA HIS A 32 6.05 -3.12 3.81
C HIS A 32 5.63 -3.00 5.27
N ASP A 33 4.74 -2.06 5.59
CA ASP A 33 4.42 -1.71 6.98
C ASP A 33 2.97 -2.02 7.32
N ARG A 34 2.04 -1.58 6.46
CA ARG A 34 0.62 -1.65 6.78
C ARG A 34 0.04 -3.05 6.61
N ILE A 35 0.37 -3.73 5.52
CA ILE A 35 -0.20 -5.06 5.23
C ILE A 35 0.18 -6.06 6.33
N LYS A 36 1.39 -5.96 6.89
CA LYS A 36 1.83 -6.81 8.01
C LYS A 36 0.89 -6.72 9.21
N GLN A 37 0.39 -5.54 9.57
CA GLN A 37 -0.55 -5.38 10.69
C GLN A 37 -1.86 -6.15 10.46
N SER A 38 -2.34 -6.23 9.22
CA SER A 38 -3.53 -7.01 8.87
C SER A 38 -3.27 -8.52 8.72
N LEU A 39 -2.01 -8.93 8.56
CA LEU A 39 -1.59 -10.31 8.33
C LEU A 39 -0.94 -10.93 9.58
N ASP A 40 -1.32 -10.49 10.77
CA ASP A 40 -0.73 -10.94 12.04
C ASP A 40 0.82 -10.82 12.06
N TRP A 41 1.31 -9.69 11.55
CA TRP A 41 2.74 -9.37 11.38
C TRP A 41 3.51 -10.25 10.40
N MET A 42 2.84 -11.14 9.66
CA MET A 42 3.44 -11.89 8.58
C MET A 42 3.82 -10.97 7.42
N SER A 43 4.96 -11.22 6.79
CA SER A 43 5.23 -10.68 5.47
C SER A 43 4.23 -11.23 4.45
N SER A 44 4.00 -10.49 3.35
CA SER A 44 3.09 -10.90 2.28
C SER A 44 3.39 -12.31 1.73
N VAL A 45 4.68 -12.69 1.67
CA VAL A 45 5.12 -14.05 1.27
C VAL A 45 4.73 -15.09 2.33
N GLN A 46 5.05 -14.84 3.61
CA GLN A 46 4.73 -15.76 4.71
C GLN A 46 3.21 -15.94 4.87
N TYR A 47 2.44 -14.88 4.64
CA TYR A 47 0.99 -14.97 4.68
C TYR A 47 0.46 -15.89 3.57
N ARG A 48 0.90 -15.73 2.31
CA ARG A 48 0.49 -16.64 1.22
C ARG A 48 0.83 -18.10 1.51
N GLN A 49 2.01 -18.35 2.06
CA GLN A 49 2.43 -19.67 2.54
C GLN A 49 1.48 -20.22 3.62
N SER A 50 1.08 -19.38 4.59
CA SER A 50 0.14 -19.78 5.65
C SER A 50 -1.27 -20.08 5.15
N GLN A 51 -1.70 -19.42 4.06
CA GLN A 51 -3.01 -19.60 3.47
C GLN A 51 -3.08 -20.83 2.54
N GLY A 52 -1.99 -21.60 2.40
CA GLY A 52 -1.96 -22.79 1.55
C GLY A 52 -2.14 -22.48 0.05
N THR A 53 -1.86 -21.24 -0.37
CA THR A 53 -1.97 -20.80 -1.78
C THR A 53 -0.65 -20.89 -2.55
N ASP A 54 0.32 -21.64 -2.03
CA ASP A 54 1.46 -22.10 -2.84
C ASP A 54 1.01 -23.32 -3.68
N ALA A 55 0.47 -23.02 -4.87
CA ALA A 55 0.33 -23.91 -6.01
C ALA A 55 0.68 -23.15 -7.29
#